data_AF-A0A3E4XDQ8-F1
#
_entry.id   AF-A0A3E4XDQ8-F1
#
_cell.length_a   1.000
_cell.length_b   1.000
_cell.length_c   1.000
_cell.angle_alpha   90.00
_cell.angle_beta   90.00
_cell.angle_gamma   90.00
#
_symmetry.space_group_name_H-M   'P 1'
#
loop_
_entity.id
_entity.type
_entity.pdbx_description
1 polymer ?
#
loop_
_entity_poly.entity_id
_entity_poly.type
_entity_poly.pdbx_seq_one_letter_code
_entity_poly.pdbx_strand_id
1 'polypeptide(L)'
;MKELSKQDKDAIREALLEYCGNYPSQNRASESLSGVSAATVSQICNQKYTSISDDMFSRIAAQIGFSMDRWTLTESNAFQRITFAMSDAQAYKNTTWVVGDAGCGKTTAAIEYRRTHRNVFYILCSEDMRKSDFVREIAKQVGAPVDGTNLRDILEYAISMIAFLQNPLIIFDEGDKLTDSVFSYFISIYNRLENKAGIIFLSTDYIKRRVENGLRYNKKGYKEINSRIGRKFFDVSVATEQDVYAICQANGLTEPAEIRRVLREAQQGEYDLRRVKRVVHACKRILEARRMKGGTEQ
;
A
#
# COMPACT_ATOMS: atom_id res chain seq x y z
N MET A 1 21.01 -1.86 -16.64
CA MET A 1 20.18 -0.86 -15.92
C MET A 1 20.55 0.51 -16.43
N LYS A 2 19.57 1.40 -16.59
CA LYS A 2 19.82 2.78 -17.02
C LYS A 2 20.51 3.52 -15.87
N GLU A 3 21.58 4.25 -16.16
CA GLU A 3 22.28 5.07 -15.16
C GLU A 3 21.33 6.16 -14.67
N LEU A 4 21.17 6.30 -13.35
CA LEU A 4 20.27 7.27 -12.74
C LEU A 4 20.90 8.66 -12.81
N SER A 5 20.15 9.63 -13.34
CA SER A 5 20.60 11.02 -13.34
C SER A 5 20.66 11.57 -11.91
N LYS A 6 21.37 12.69 -11.71
CA LYS A 6 21.37 13.38 -10.41
C LYS A 6 19.96 13.78 -9.98
N GLN A 7 19.12 14.22 -10.92
CA GLN A 7 17.73 14.59 -10.64
C GLN A 7 16.91 13.39 -10.17
N ASP A 8 17.12 12.21 -10.76
CA ASP A 8 16.47 10.97 -10.33
C ASP A 8 16.87 10.61 -8.89
N LYS A 9 18.17 10.70 -8.57
CA LYS A 9 18.69 10.44 -7.21
C LYS A 9 18.15 11.44 -6.19
N ASP A 10 18.04 12.71 -6.56
CA ASP A 10 17.48 13.76 -5.72
C ASP A 10 15.99 13.54 -5.44
N ALA A 11 15.21 13.09 -6.43
CA ALA A 11 13.80 12.75 -6.24
C ALA A 11 13.61 11.54 -5.30
N ILE A 12 14.45 10.49 -5.45
CA ILE A 12 14.45 9.35 -4.53
C ILE A 12 14.83 9.78 -3.11
N ARG A 13 15.81 10.70 -2.96
CA ARG A 13 16.18 11.26 -1.65
C ARG A 13 14.99 11.95 -0.99
N GLU A 14 14.26 12.79 -1.72
CA GLU A 14 13.10 13.51 -1.18
C GLU A 14 12.02 12.55 -0.69
N ALA A 15 11.69 11.53 -1.49
CA ALA A 15 10.78 10.48 -1.07
C ALA A 15 11.30 9.70 0.15
N LEU A 16 12.60 9.43 0.24
CA LEU A 16 13.22 8.78 1.39
C LEU A 16 13.14 9.65 2.65
N LEU A 17 13.32 10.98 2.53
CA LEU A 17 13.17 11.91 3.66
C LEU A 17 11.73 11.91 4.19
N GLU A 18 10.73 11.95 3.30
CA GLU A 18 9.32 11.82 3.67
C GLU A 18 9.07 10.51 4.41
N TYR A 19 9.55 9.39 3.85
CA TYR A 19 9.46 8.06 4.43
C TYR A 19 10.09 7.99 5.82
N CYS A 20 11.33 8.50 5.98
CA CYS A 20 12.02 8.51 7.27
C CYS A 20 11.28 9.32 8.33
N GLY A 21 10.56 10.38 7.94
CA GLY A 21 9.75 11.16 8.87
C GLY A 21 8.59 10.38 9.50
N ASN A 22 8.23 9.21 8.97
CA ASN A 22 7.23 8.31 9.56
C ASN A 22 7.78 7.46 10.71
N TYR A 23 9.08 7.58 11.01
CA TYR A 23 9.75 6.87 12.08
C TYR A 23 10.32 7.85 13.10
N PRO A 24 10.48 7.43 14.38
CA PRO A 24 11.09 8.28 15.40
C PRO A 24 12.53 8.70 15.10
N SER A 25 13.25 7.94 14.26
CA SER A 25 14.61 8.26 13.81
C SER A 25 14.95 7.59 12.49
N GLN A 26 15.99 8.10 11.80
CA GLN A 26 16.51 7.48 10.58
C GLN A 26 17.01 6.04 10.81
N ASN A 27 17.57 5.75 11.99
CA ASN A 27 17.96 4.37 12.34
C ASN A 27 16.73 3.44 12.38
N ARG A 28 15.61 3.89 12.94
CA ARG A 28 14.37 3.11 12.94
C ARG A 28 13.81 2.93 11.53
N ALA A 29 13.90 3.96 10.70
CA ALA A 29 13.53 3.84 9.29
C ALA A 29 14.46 2.88 8.51
N SER A 30 15.74 2.76 8.87
CA SER A 30 16.61 1.77 8.21
C SER A 30 16.27 0.33 8.60
N GLU A 31 15.79 0.09 9.83
CA GLU A 31 15.33 -1.25 10.25
C GLU A 31 14.13 -1.74 9.42
N SER A 32 13.31 -0.83 8.88
CA SER A 32 12.20 -1.19 8.00
C SER A 32 12.61 -1.45 6.55
N LEU A 33 13.85 -1.11 6.17
CA LEU A 33 14.39 -1.26 4.81
C LEU A 33 15.29 -2.49 4.72
N SER A 34 14.89 -3.47 3.93
CA SER A 34 15.66 -4.68 3.67
C SER A 34 16.96 -4.38 2.92
N GLY A 35 18.08 -4.76 3.53
CA GLY A 35 19.40 -4.67 2.90
C GLY A 35 19.88 -3.23 2.69
N VAL A 36 19.41 -2.29 3.52
CA VAL A 36 19.83 -0.88 3.51
C VAL A 36 20.32 -0.53 4.91
N SER A 37 21.59 -0.15 5.04
CA SER A 37 22.15 0.21 6.34
C SER A 37 21.72 1.60 6.79
N ALA A 38 21.72 1.85 8.10
CA ALA A 38 21.54 3.19 8.67
C ALA A 38 22.53 4.22 8.07
N ALA A 39 23.77 3.81 7.83
CA ALA A 39 24.79 4.65 7.20
C ALA A 39 24.41 5.02 5.76
N THR A 40 23.87 4.07 4.98
CA THR A 40 23.39 4.32 3.61
C THR A 40 22.23 5.31 3.61
N VAL A 41 21.23 5.12 4.48
CA VAL A 41 20.11 6.07 4.63
C VAL A 41 20.63 7.46 4.97
N SER A 42 21.51 7.57 5.97
CA SER A 42 22.11 8.84 6.38
C SER A 42 22.88 9.52 5.25
N GLN A 43 23.68 8.79 4.48
CA GLN A 43 24.42 9.33 3.34
C GLN A 43 23.48 9.90 2.26
N ILE A 44 22.41 9.18 1.90
CA ILE A 44 21.42 9.66 0.91
C ILE A 44 20.72 10.91 1.42
N CYS A 45 20.20 10.90 2.66
CA CYS A 45 19.53 12.05 3.26
C CYS A 45 20.42 13.31 3.29
N ASN A 46 21.74 13.13 3.42
CA ASN A 46 22.74 14.20 3.43
C ASN A 46 23.37 14.50 2.06
N GLN A 47 22.76 14.03 0.96
CA GLN A 47 23.20 14.27 -0.42
C GLN A 47 24.60 13.73 -0.77
N LYS A 48 25.09 12.71 -0.04
CA LYS A 48 26.40 12.07 -0.27
C LYS A 48 26.22 10.80 -1.09
N TYR A 49 26.17 10.94 -2.43
CA TYR A 49 25.84 9.83 -3.33
C TYR A 49 27.04 9.06 -3.90
N THR A 50 28.26 9.59 -3.74
CA THR A 50 29.46 9.09 -4.46
C THR A 50 29.78 7.62 -4.22
N SER A 51 29.48 7.10 -3.03
CA SER A 51 29.71 5.70 -2.64
C SER A 51 28.49 4.80 -2.80
N ILE A 52 27.41 5.29 -3.40
CA ILE A 52 26.12 4.58 -3.45
C ILE A 52 25.78 4.24 -4.90
N SER A 53 25.61 2.95 -5.16
CA SER A 53 25.26 2.45 -6.49
C SER A 53 23.82 2.79 -6.88
N ASP A 54 23.56 2.87 -8.18
CA ASP A 54 22.21 3.07 -8.72
C ASP A 54 21.26 1.92 -8.38
N ASP A 55 21.80 0.70 -8.21
CA ASP A 55 21.04 -0.45 -7.71
C ASP A 55 20.50 -0.20 -6.29
N MET A 56 21.31 0.41 -5.41
CA MET A 56 20.88 0.75 -4.06
C MET A 56 19.77 1.80 -4.06
N PHE A 57 19.89 2.84 -4.90
CA PHE A 57 18.83 3.83 -5.09
C PHE A 57 17.54 3.20 -5.60
N SER A 58 17.64 2.33 -6.62
CA SER A 58 16.49 1.64 -7.21
C SER A 58 15.81 0.71 -6.19
N ARG A 59 16.61 0.02 -5.37
CA ARG A 59 16.12 -0.84 -4.28
C ARG A 59 15.37 -0.05 -3.21
N ILE A 60 15.91 1.10 -2.80
CA ILE A 60 15.25 1.98 -1.83
C ILE A 60 13.95 2.51 -2.42
N ALA A 61 13.98 3.04 -3.65
CA ALA A 61 12.81 3.54 -4.36
C ALA A 61 11.68 2.49 -4.40
N ALA A 62 12.00 1.25 -4.76
CA ALA A 62 11.04 0.16 -4.77
C ALA A 62 10.43 -0.13 -3.39
N GLN A 63 11.24 -0.12 -2.33
CA GLN A 63 10.76 -0.40 -0.96
C GLN A 63 9.91 0.71 -0.36
N ILE A 64 10.21 1.98 -0.69
CA ILE A 64 9.42 3.13 -0.23
C ILE A 64 8.22 3.44 -1.14
N GLY A 65 8.01 2.64 -2.19
CA GLY A 65 6.90 2.80 -3.14
C GLY A 65 7.07 3.99 -4.11
N PHE A 66 8.30 4.50 -4.28
CA PHE A 66 8.59 5.57 -5.21
C PHE A 66 8.67 5.04 -6.64
N SER A 67 7.96 5.70 -7.57
CA SER A 67 8.00 5.41 -8.99
C SER A 67 8.46 6.65 -9.76
N MET A 68 9.37 6.46 -10.71
CA MET A 68 9.77 7.49 -11.66
C MET A 68 8.67 7.79 -12.69
N ASP A 69 7.70 6.89 -12.85
CA ASP A 69 6.57 7.11 -13.73
C ASP A 69 5.65 8.16 -13.11
N ARG A 70 5.49 9.29 -13.78
CA ARG A 70 4.59 10.38 -13.35
C ARG A 70 3.12 10.03 -13.62
N TRP A 71 2.65 8.94 -13.03
CA TRP A 71 1.23 8.62 -12.97
C TRP A 71 0.56 9.56 -11.97
N THR A 72 -0.40 10.35 -12.43
CA THR A 72 -1.16 11.24 -11.56
C THR A 72 -2.31 10.45 -10.96
N LEU A 73 -2.31 10.34 -9.64
CA LEU A 73 -3.40 9.74 -8.89
C LEU A 73 -4.63 10.64 -8.96
N THR A 74 -5.78 10.06 -9.25
CA THR A 74 -7.06 10.77 -9.30
C THR A 74 -7.92 10.30 -8.14
N GLU A 75 -8.54 11.25 -7.44
CA GLU A 75 -9.48 10.96 -6.36
C GLU A 75 -10.80 10.43 -6.92
N SER A 76 -10.82 9.15 -7.27
CA SER A 76 -12.05 8.46 -7.62
C SER A 76 -12.94 8.27 -6.38
N ASN A 77 -14.22 7.96 -6.61
CA ASN A 77 -15.12 7.62 -5.50
C ASN A 77 -14.57 6.46 -4.64
N ALA A 78 -14.04 5.41 -5.28
CA ALA A 78 -13.43 4.29 -4.59
C ALA A 78 -12.24 4.73 -3.72
N PHE A 79 -11.34 5.55 -4.26
CA PHE A 79 -10.21 6.09 -3.53
C PHE A 79 -10.65 6.88 -2.29
N GLN A 80 -11.60 7.81 -2.46
CA GLN A 80 -12.14 8.61 -1.35
C GLN A 80 -12.76 7.74 -0.26
N ARG A 81 -13.51 6.69 -0.64
CA ARG A 81 -14.15 5.78 0.32
C ARG A 81 -13.15 4.93 1.10
N ILE A 82 -12.10 4.42 0.43
CA ILE A 82 -11.03 3.66 1.08
C ILE A 82 -10.24 4.58 2.03
N THR A 83 -9.88 5.77 1.56
CA THR A 83 -9.21 6.81 2.37
C THR A 83 -10.03 7.20 3.58
N PHE A 84 -11.34 7.42 3.42
CA PHE A 84 -12.25 7.69 4.52
C PHE A 84 -12.24 6.58 5.58
N ALA A 85 -12.31 5.31 5.15
CA ALA A 85 -12.26 4.18 6.09
C ALA A 85 -10.93 4.14 6.86
N MET A 86 -9.80 4.44 6.20
CA MET A 86 -8.49 4.52 6.85
C MET A 86 -8.40 5.69 7.84
N SER A 87 -8.88 6.87 7.46
CA SER A 87 -8.91 8.05 8.34
C SER A 87 -9.79 7.85 9.57
N ASP A 88 -10.98 7.28 9.40
CA ASP A 88 -11.87 6.96 10.50
C ASP A 88 -11.24 5.94 11.46
N ALA A 89 -10.69 4.85 10.91
CA ALA A 89 -9.98 3.85 11.72
C ALA A 89 -8.80 4.44 12.47
N GLN A 90 -8.01 5.30 11.83
CA GLN A 90 -6.87 5.96 12.46
C GLN A 90 -7.27 6.90 13.59
N ALA A 91 -8.29 7.75 13.37
CA ALA A 91 -8.73 8.74 14.34
C ALA A 91 -9.39 8.11 15.57
N TYR A 92 -10.23 7.09 15.35
CA TYR A 92 -11.07 6.50 16.38
C TYR A 92 -10.58 5.15 16.90
N LYS A 93 -9.42 4.66 16.42
CA LYS A 93 -8.86 3.34 16.75
C LYS A 93 -9.82 2.19 16.42
N ASN A 94 -10.63 2.37 15.38
CA ASN A 94 -11.59 1.36 14.92
C ASN A 94 -10.86 0.25 14.13
N THR A 95 -11.48 -0.92 14.09
CA THR A 95 -11.09 -1.99 13.17
C THR A 95 -12.12 -2.12 12.05
N THR A 96 -11.69 -1.93 10.81
CA THR A 96 -12.56 -1.95 9.63
C THR A 96 -11.99 -2.90 8.58
N TRP A 97 -12.86 -3.72 7.99
CA TRP A 97 -12.49 -4.61 6.88
C TRP A 97 -13.10 -4.09 5.60
N VAL A 98 -12.26 -3.47 4.76
CA VAL A 98 -12.64 -2.95 3.45
C VAL A 98 -12.59 -4.07 2.42
N VAL A 99 -13.68 -4.23 1.69
CA VAL A 99 -13.82 -5.27 0.67
C VAL A 99 -14.18 -4.62 -0.66
N GLY A 100 -13.51 -5.04 -1.72
CA GLY A 100 -13.89 -4.67 -3.08
C GLY A 100 -13.11 -5.50 -4.10
N ASP A 101 -13.48 -5.36 -5.36
CA ASP A 101 -12.92 -6.18 -6.43
C ASP A 101 -11.41 -6.00 -6.64
N ALA A 102 -10.79 -6.97 -7.30
CA ALA A 102 -9.42 -6.83 -7.75
C ALA A 102 -9.32 -5.62 -8.71
N GLY A 103 -8.26 -4.83 -8.55
CA GLY A 103 -8.05 -3.68 -9.43
C GLY A 103 -8.89 -2.42 -9.12
N CYS A 104 -9.70 -2.39 -8.07
CA CYS A 104 -10.48 -1.20 -7.69
C CYS A 104 -9.67 -0.08 -7.00
N GLY A 105 -8.38 -0.31 -6.70
CA GLY A 105 -7.47 0.72 -6.18
C GLY A 105 -7.12 0.64 -4.68
N LYS A 106 -7.53 -0.42 -3.96
CA LYS A 106 -7.21 -0.66 -2.53
C LYS A 106 -5.73 -0.45 -2.17
N THR A 107 -4.84 -1.22 -2.80
CA THR A 107 -3.39 -1.13 -2.56
C THR A 107 -2.84 0.27 -2.85
N THR A 108 -3.29 0.91 -3.93
CA THR A 108 -2.86 2.27 -4.28
C THR A 108 -3.31 3.28 -3.23
N ALA A 109 -4.54 3.17 -2.74
CA ALA A 109 -5.03 4.01 -1.64
C ALA A 109 -4.22 3.80 -0.36
N ALA A 110 -3.91 2.56 0.01
CA ALA A 110 -3.11 2.26 1.20
C ALA A 110 -1.70 2.84 1.15
N ILE A 111 -1.02 2.70 0.02
CA ILE A 111 0.33 3.23 -0.19
C ILE A 111 0.31 4.76 -0.14
N GLU A 112 -0.65 5.40 -0.82
CA GLU A 112 -0.76 6.85 -0.81
C GLU A 112 -1.12 7.39 0.59
N TYR A 113 -2.01 6.70 1.30
CA TYR A 113 -2.38 7.05 2.66
C TYR A 113 -1.16 7.00 3.60
N ARG A 114 -0.35 5.92 3.51
CA ARG A 114 0.91 5.81 4.24
C ARG A 114 1.90 6.93 3.92
N ARG A 115 1.95 7.36 2.66
CA ARG A 115 2.85 8.43 2.21
C ARG A 115 2.45 9.79 2.79
N THR A 116 1.14 10.04 2.87
CA THR A 116 0.57 11.34 3.23
C THR A 116 0.22 11.49 4.72
N HIS A 117 0.22 10.39 5.48
CA HIS A 117 -0.15 10.38 6.91
C HIS A 117 0.96 9.75 7.77
N ARG A 118 1.08 10.23 9.01
CA ARG A 118 2.05 9.72 10.00
C ARG A 118 1.53 8.44 10.68
N ASN A 119 2.45 7.64 11.21
CA ASN A 119 2.18 6.45 12.02
C ASN A 119 1.31 5.38 11.32
N VAL A 120 1.47 5.27 9.99
CA VAL A 120 0.77 4.27 9.17
C VAL A 120 1.72 3.13 8.81
N PHE A 121 1.37 1.91 9.21
CA PHE A 121 2.14 0.70 8.98
C PHE A 121 1.42 -0.18 7.95
N TYR A 122 2.05 -0.37 6.79
CA TYR A 122 1.50 -1.18 5.71
C TYR A 122 2.16 -2.56 5.69
N ILE A 123 1.34 -3.62 5.78
CA ILE A 123 1.76 -5.01 5.72
C ILE A 123 1.03 -5.65 4.53
N LEU A 124 1.80 -6.11 3.53
CA LEU A 124 1.28 -6.92 2.44
C LEU A 124 1.21 -8.38 2.88
N CYS A 125 0.02 -8.95 2.87
CA CYS A 125 -0.20 -10.35 3.23
C CYS A 125 -0.07 -11.26 2.02
N SER A 126 0.37 -12.50 2.25
CA SER A 126 0.51 -13.52 1.20
C SER A 126 0.12 -14.91 1.73
N GLU A 127 -0.18 -15.83 0.81
CA GLU A 127 -0.64 -17.18 1.17
C GLU A 127 0.46 -18.05 1.81
N ASP A 128 1.72 -17.81 1.44
CA ASP A 128 2.90 -18.50 1.95
C ASP A 128 3.39 -17.95 3.30
N MET A 129 2.81 -16.83 3.77
CA MET A 129 3.17 -16.19 5.01
C MET A 129 2.82 -17.07 6.22
N ARG A 130 3.86 -17.50 6.95
CA ARG A 130 3.69 -18.22 8.22
C ARG A 130 3.60 -17.23 9.38
N LYS A 131 3.27 -17.74 10.57
CA LYS A 131 3.21 -16.93 11.81
C LYS A 131 4.51 -16.17 12.09
N SER A 132 5.65 -16.81 11.85
CA SER A 132 6.97 -16.21 12.02
C SER A 132 7.15 -15.00 11.12
N ASP A 133 6.77 -15.15 9.86
CA ASP A 133 6.99 -14.17 8.81
C ASP A 133 6.05 -12.98 9.04
N PHE A 134 4.80 -13.23 9.40
CA PHE A 134 3.82 -12.20 9.74
C PHE A 134 4.28 -11.30 10.90
N VAL A 135 4.80 -11.88 11.98
CA VAL A 135 5.31 -11.12 13.12
C VAL A 135 6.56 -10.33 12.75
N ARG A 136 7.49 -10.95 12.01
CA ARG A 136 8.71 -10.29 11.55
C ARG A 136 8.39 -9.13 10.60
N GLU A 137 7.39 -9.28 9.75
CA GLU A 137 6.94 -8.22 8.84
C GLU A 137 6.33 -7.05 9.61
N ILE A 138 5.47 -7.31 10.62
CA ILE A 138 4.97 -6.26 11.51
C ILE A 138 6.13 -5.52 12.19
N ALA A 139 7.05 -6.27 12.80
CA ALA A 139 8.21 -5.70 13.50
C ALA A 139 9.08 -4.85 12.57
N LYS A 140 9.37 -5.36 11.37
CA LYS A 140 10.11 -4.64 10.35
C LYS A 140 9.38 -3.34 9.97
N GLN A 141 8.09 -3.38 9.66
CA GLN A 141 7.36 -2.18 9.24
C GLN A 141 7.33 -1.08 10.30
N VAL A 142 7.37 -1.43 11.59
CA VAL A 142 7.43 -0.46 12.70
C VAL A 142 8.86 -0.02 13.07
N GLY A 143 9.89 -0.59 12.43
CA GLY A 143 11.30 -0.31 12.75
C GLY A 143 11.79 -0.99 14.03
N ALA A 144 11.16 -2.11 14.40
CA ALA A 144 11.58 -2.98 15.50
C ALA A 144 12.66 -3.98 15.01
N PRO A 145 13.70 -4.26 15.82
CA PRO A 145 14.69 -5.28 15.49
C PRO A 145 14.04 -6.65 15.31
N VAL A 146 14.44 -7.36 14.26
CA VAL A 146 13.91 -8.70 13.95
C VAL A 146 14.86 -9.82 14.36
N ASP A 147 16.06 -9.53 14.85
CA ASP A 147 17.13 -10.51 15.06
C ASP A 147 16.89 -11.44 16.27
N GLY A 148 15.85 -11.16 17.05
CA GLY A 148 15.44 -11.98 18.18
C GLY A 148 15.10 -13.43 17.79
N THR A 149 15.47 -14.37 18.65
CA THR A 149 15.12 -15.79 18.49
C THR A 149 13.68 -16.08 18.92
N ASN A 150 13.14 -15.32 19.87
CA ASN A 150 11.78 -15.49 20.38
C ASN A 150 10.77 -14.60 19.66
N LEU A 151 9.84 -15.25 18.94
CA LEU A 151 8.80 -14.57 18.17
C LEU A 151 7.82 -13.77 19.05
N ARG A 152 7.56 -14.22 20.27
CA ARG A 152 6.67 -13.51 21.19
C ARG A 152 7.25 -12.15 21.56
N ASP A 153 8.54 -12.11 21.88
CA ASP A 153 9.21 -10.89 22.33
C ASP A 153 9.30 -9.88 21.19
N ILE A 154 9.56 -10.34 19.96
CA ILE A 154 9.52 -9.50 18.75
C ILE A 154 8.14 -8.87 18.59
N LEU A 155 7.07 -9.67 18.67
CA LEU A 155 5.71 -9.15 18.53
C LEU A 155 5.36 -8.17 19.65
N GLU A 156 5.67 -8.51 20.90
CA GLU A 156 5.36 -7.67 22.06
C GLU A 156 6.09 -6.33 21.99
N TYR A 157 7.36 -6.34 21.59
CA TYR A 157 8.12 -5.12 21.35
C TYR A 157 7.51 -4.27 20.23
N ALA A 158 7.19 -4.87 19.08
CA ALA A 158 6.56 -4.17 17.96
C ALA A 158 5.20 -3.55 18.35
N ILE A 159 4.36 -4.31 19.07
CA ILE A 159 3.08 -3.82 19.60
C ILE A 159 3.30 -2.66 20.60
N SER A 160 4.31 -2.75 21.47
CA SER A 160 4.62 -1.66 22.42
C SER A 160 5.01 -0.37 21.70
N MET A 161 5.78 -0.49 20.60
CA MET A 161 6.17 0.66 19.79
C MET A 161 4.96 1.30 19.12
N ILE A 162 4.07 0.49 18.51
CA ILE A 162 2.82 0.98 17.92
C ILE A 162 1.98 1.69 18.98
N ALA A 163 1.76 1.07 20.13
CA ALA A 163 0.89 1.58 21.19
C ALA A 163 1.33 2.93 21.79
N PHE A 164 2.62 3.29 21.65
CA PHE A 164 3.15 4.56 22.14
C PHE A 164 2.93 5.73 21.17
N LEU A 165 2.64 5.45 19.89
CA LEU A 165 2.47 6.46 18.86
C LEU A 165 1.11 7.15 18.97
N GLN A 166 1.02 8.37 18.44
CA GLN A 166 -0.26 9.07 18.32
C GLN A 166 -1.04 8.57 17.11
N ASN A 167 -2.26 8.09 17.34
CA ASN A 167 -3.18 7.60 16.31
C ASN A 167 -2.50 6.69 15.26
N PRO A 168 -1.87 5.59 15.68
CA PRO A 168 -1.27 4.66 14.73
C PRO A 168 -2.35 3.90 13.95
N LEU A 169 -2.04 3.60 12.69
CA LEU A 169 -2.88 2.78 11.82
C LEU A 169 -2.07 1.59 11.29
N ILE A 170 -2.64 0.39 11.36
CA ILE A 170 -2.07 -0.81 10.75
C ILE A 170 -2.96 -1.22 9.58
N ILE A 171 -2.38 -1.32 8.39
CA ILE A 171 -3.05 -1.73 7.17
C ILE A 171 -2.54 -3.12 6.78
N PHE A 172 -3.43 -4.11 6.76
CA PHE A 172 -3.18 -5.44 6.21
C PHE A 172 -3.79 -5.52 4.81
N ASP A 173 -2.95 -5.39 3.78
CA ASP A 173 -3.37 -5.54 2.39
C ASP A 173 -3.35 -7.01 1.95
N GLU A 174 -4.26 -7.39 1.05
CA GLU A 174 -4.51 -8.80 0.66
C GLU A 174 -4.82 -9.70 1.87
N GLY A 175 -5.53 -9.16 2.88
CA GLY A 175 -5.80 -9.84 4.15
C GLY A 175 -6.52 -11.19 4.02
N ASP A 176 -7.26 -11.41 2.94
CA ASP A 176 -7.94 -12.68 2.65
C ASP A 176 -7.00 -13.84 2.32
N LYS A 177 -5.73 -13.54 2.03
CA LYS A 177 -4.67 -14.51 1.74
C LYS A 177 -4.07 -15.15 2.99
N LEU A 178 -4.23 -14.54 4.16
CA LEU A 178 -3.67 -15.10 5.40
C LEU A 178 -4.30 -16.46 5.72
N THR A 179 -3.48 -17.40 6.19
CA THR A 179 -3.95 -18.71 6.64
C THR A 179 -4.81 -18.60 7.91
N ASP A 180 -5.68 -19.59 8.18
CA ASP A 180 -6.47 -19.63 9.44
C ASP A 180 -5.59 -19.54 10.69
N SER A 181 -4.37 -20.08 10.60
CA SER A 181 -3.39 -20.05 11.68
C SER A 181 -2.91 -18.62 11.99
N VAL A 182 -2.71 -17.78 10.98
CA VAL A 182 -2.31 -16.37 11.13
C VAL A 182 -3.52 -15.50 11.50
N PHE A 183 -4.70 -15.80 10.96
CA PHE A 183 -5.99 -15.19 11.37
C PHE A 183 -6.21 -15.28 12.89
N SER A 184 -5.90 -16.43 13.50
CA SER A 184 -6.01 -16.57 14.96
C SER A 184 -5.03 -15.67 15.73
N TYR A 185 -3.90 -15.30 15.12
CA TYR A 185 -2.90 -14.42 15.70
C TYR A 185 -3.34 -12.94 15.64
N PHE A 186 -4.06 -12.57 14.59
CA PHE A 186 -4.71 -11.27 14.52
C PHE A 186 -5.61 -11.01 15.73
N ILE A 187 -6.32 -12.03 16.23
CA ILE A 187 -7.12 -11.91 17.45
C ILE A 187 -6.24 -11.44 18.64
N SER A 188 -5.03 -11.95 18.73
CA SER A 188 -4.09 -11.58 19.79
C SER A 188 -3.49 -10.19 19.60
N ILE A 189 -3.32 -9.74 18.35
CA ILE A 189 -2.82 -8.40 18.01
C ILE A 189 -3.88 -7.34 18.31
N TYR A 190 -5.11 -7.54 17.81
CA TYR A 190 -6.24 -6.66 18.08
C TYR A 190 -6.44 -6.47 19.59
N ASN A 191 -6.43 -7.54 20.39
CA ASN A 191 -6.66 -7.42 21.84
C ASN A 191 -5.63 -6.52 22.53
N ARG A 192 -4.37 -6.53 22.08
CA ARG A 192 -3.30 -5.73 22.68
C ARG A 192 -3.33 -4.27 22.22
N LEU A 193 -3.89 -4.03 21.04
CA LEU A 193 -3.99 -2.73 20.37
C LEU A 193 -5.38 -2.09 20.44
N GLU A 194 -6.37 -2.75 21.03
CA GLU A 194 -7.71 -2.23 21.22
C GLU A 194 -7.65 -0.87 21.93
N ASN A 195 -8.37 0.12 21.39
CA ASN A 195 -8.37 1.53 21.80
C ASN A 195 -7.02 2.27 21.68
N LYS A 196 -5.98 1.64 21.11
CA LYS A 196 -4.65 2.22 20.94
C LYS A 196 -4.28 2.44 19.48
N ALA A 197 -4.74 1.58 18.57
CA ALA A 197 -4.45 1.67 17.14
C ALA A 197 -5.67 1.38 16.28
N GLY A 198 -5.77 2.09 15.15
CA GLY A 198 -6.67 1.71 14.08
C GLY A 198 -6.14 0.48 13.34
N ILE A 199 -7.04 -0.37 12.85
CA ILE A 199 -6.67 -1.51 12.01
C ILE A 199 -7.57 -1.55 10.78
N ILE A 200 -6.95 -1.64 9.61
CA ILE A 200 -7.64 -1.79 8.32
C ILE A 200 -7.20 -3.09 7.68
N PHE A 201 -8.18 -3.88 7.26
CA PHE A 201 -7.94 -4.97 6.32
C PHE A 201 -8.45 -4.57 4.95
N LEU A 202 -7.65 -4.83 3.92
CA LEU A 202 -8.04 -4.69 2.52
C LEU A 202 -8.08 -6.09 1.91
N SER A 203 -9.20 -6.44 1.28
CA SER A 203 -9.37 -7.79 0.74
C SER A 203 -10.30 -7.80 -0.46
N THR A 204 -10.26 -8.91 -1.21
CA THR A 204 -11.26 -9.21 -2.24
C THR A 204 -12.56 -9.75 -1.63
N ASP A 205 -13.64 -9.81 -2.40
CA ASP A 205 -14.93 -10.35 -1.97
C ASP A 205 -14.89 -11.81 -1.48
N TYR A 206 -13.81 -12.53 -1.78
CA TYR A 206 -13.57 -13.87 -1.23
C TYR A 206 -13.67 -13.92 0.30
N ILE A 207 -13.26 -12.85 0.99
CA ILE A 207 -13.25 -12.82 2.45
C ILE A 207 -14.64 -12.97 3.07
N LYS A 208 -15.67 -12.39 2.45
CA LYS A 208 -17.05 -12.44 2.95
C LYS A 208 -17.51 -13.89 3.04
N ARG A 209 -17.39 -14.62 1.94
CA ARG A 209 -17.70 -16.05 1.85
C ARG A 209 -16.86 -16.88 2.83
N ARG A 210 -15.57 -16.54 2.98
CA ARG A 210 -14.69 -17.23 3.93
C ARG A 210 -15.16 -17.04 5.37
N VAL A 211 -15.53 -15.82 5.77
CA VAL A 211 -16.03 -15.52 7.11
C VAL A 211 -17.40 -16.16 7.35
N GLU A 212 -18.32 -16.06 6.41
CA GLU A 212 -19.64 -16.72 6.48
C GLU A 212 -19.52 -18.23 6.67
N ASN A 213 -18.68 -18.89 5.87
CA ASN A 213 -18.42 -20.33 6.03
C ASN A 213 -17.76 -20.63 7.37
N GLY A 214 -16.80 -19.81 7.81
CA GLY A 214 -16.18 -19.96 9.12
C GLY A 214 -17.18 -19.91 10.27
N LEU A 215 -18.16 -19.00 10.20
CA LEU A 215 -19.25 -18.91 11.17
C LEU A 215 -20.20 -20.10 11.08
N ARG A 216 -20.62 -20.49 9.87
CA ARG A 216 -21.54 -21.61 9.62
C ARG A 216 -21.00 -22.92 10.17
N TYR A 217 -19.71 -23.18 9.99
CA TYR A 217 -19.04 -24.40 10.46
C TYR A 217 -18.41 -24.26 11.84
N ASN A 218 -18.68 -23.15 12.56
CA ASN A 218 -18.17 -22.87 13.90
C ASN A 218 -16.64 -23.01 14.01
N LYS A 219 -15.92 -22.59 12.97
CA LYS A 219 -14.45 -22.61 12.95
C LYS A 219 -13.92 -21.63 13.99
N LYS A 220 -12.94 -22.08 14.76
CA LYS A 220 -12.30 -21.29 15.82
C LYS A 220 -11.81 -19.94 15.30
N GLY A 221 -12.11 -18.86 16.04
CA GLY A 221 -11.63 -17.50 15.75
C GLY A 221 -12.54 -16.68 14.83
N TYR A 222 -13.34 -17.30 13.97
CA TYR A 222 -14.18 -16.56 13.01
C TYR A 222 -15.29 -15.75 13.68
N LYS A 223 -15.83 -16.24 14.81
CA LYS A 223 -16.84 -15.50 15.59
C LYS A 223 -16.24 -14.24 16.21
N GLU A 224 -15.03 -14.34 16.74
CA GLU A 224 -14.29 -13.24 17.34
C GLU A 224 -13.91 -12.20 16.29
N ILE A 225 -13.40 -12.64 15.13
CA ILE A 225 -13.04 -11.76 14.02
C ILE A 225 -14.25 -10.99 13.52
N ASN A 226 -15.36 -11.70 13.25
CA ASN A 226 -16.59 -11.06 12.81
C ASN A 226 -17.09 -10.04 13.84
N SER A 227 -16.93 -10.32 15.13
CA SER A 227 -17.29 -9.37 16.19
C SER A 227 -16.43 -8.10 16.19
N ARG A 228 -15.12 -8.21 15.91
CA ARG A 228 -14.16 -7.10 15.99
C ARG A 228 -14.26 -6.12 14.84
N ILE A 229 -14.71 -6.60 13.69
CA ILE A 229 -15.03 -5.75 12.54
C ILE A 229 -16.46 -5.16 12.64
N GLY A 230 -17.11 -5.26 13.80
CA GLY A 230 -18.48 -4.78 13.99
C GLY A 230 -19.54 -5.57 13.21
N ARG A 231 -19.22 -6.80 12.81
CA ARG A 231 -20.06 -7.70 11.99
C ARG A 231 -20.50 -7.11 10.65
N LYS A 232 -19.72 -6.16 10.12
CA LYS A 232 -20.02 -5.48 8.87
C LYS A 232 -18.73 -5.20 8.09
N PHE A 233 -18.73 -5.59 6.81
CA PHE A 233 -17.69 -5.21 5.87
C PHE A 233 -17.96 -3.81 5.33
N PHE A 234 -16.89 -3.09 5.00
CA PHE A 234 -16.98 -1.81 4.32
C PHE A 234 -16.79 -2.02 2.81
N ASP A 235 -17.89 -2.05 2.07
CA ASP A 235 -17.89 -2.39 0.65
C ASP A 235 -17.50 -1.22 -0.24
N VAL A 236 -16.52 -1.40 -1.11
CA VAL A 236 -16.06 -0.40 -2.09
C VAL A 236 -16.35 -0.90 -3.49
N SER A 237 -17.06 -0.09 -4.26
CA SER A 237 -17.41 -0.36 -5.65
C SER A 237 -16.20 -0.19 -6.57
N VAL A 238 -16.27 -0.82 -7.75
CA VAL A 238 -15.35 -0.54 -8.86
C VAL A 238 -15.46 0.92 -9.32
N ALA A 239 -14.45 1.34 -10.11
CA ALA A 239 -14.43 2.67 -10.71
C ALA A 239 -15.60 2.84 -11.70
N THR A 240 -16.14 4.05 -11.77
CA THR A 240 -17.17 4.43 -12.73
C THR A 240 -16.56 4.91 -14.05
N GLU A 241 -17.36 5.04 -15.10
CA GLU A 241 -16.93 5.70 -16.34
C GLU A 241 -16.43 7.13 -16.11
N GLN A 242 -17.06 7.85 -15.19
CA GLN A 242 -16.66 9.21 -14.81
C GLN A 242 -15.28 9.20 -14.16
N ASP A 243 -15.00 8.24 -13.27
CA ASP A 243 -13.67 8.07 -12.68
C ASP A 243 -12.61 7.77 -13.77
N VAL A 244 -12.91 6.87 -14.71
CA VAL A 244 -11.99 6.52 -15.81
C VAL A 244 -11.72 7.73 -16.71
N TYR A 245 -12.75 8.52 -17.01
CA TYR A 245 -12.61 9.75 -17.78
C TYR A 245 -11.69 10.76 -17.05
N ALA A 246 -11.92 10.99 -15.76
CA ALA A 246 -11.10 11.87 -14.93
C ALA A 246 -9.64 11.39 -14.86
N ILE A 247 -9.42 10.09 -14.72
CA ILE A 247 -8.08 9.47 -14.75
C ILE A 247 -7.37 9.74 -16.07
N CYS A 248 -8.06 9.63 -17.21
CA CYS A 248 -7.48 9.93 -18.52
C CYS A 248 -7.01 11.39 -18.59
N GLN A 249 -7.88 12.33 -18.21
CA GLN A 249 -7.57 13.75 -18.24
C GLN A 249 -6.41 14.11 -17.32
N ALA A 250 -6.43 13.63 -16.07
CA ALA A 250 -5.36 13.84 -15.09
C ALA A 250 -4.00 13.31 -15.57
N ASN A 251 -3.99 12.26 -16.38
CA ASN A 251 -2.77 11.67 -16.93
C ASN A 251 -2.39 12.22 -18.32
N GLY A 252 -3.02 13.31 -18.75
CA GLY A 252 -2.70 14.04 -19.98
C GLY A 252 -3.26 13.43 -21.26
N LEU A 253 -4.23 12.51 -21.16
CA LEU A 253 -4.94 11.96 -22.29
C LEU A 253 -6.24 12.74 -22.51
N THR A 254 -6.21 13.72 -23.42
CA THR A 254 -7.33 14.64 -23.68
C THR A 254 -8.05 14.40 -25.01
N GLU A 255 -7.47 13.59 -25.92
CA GLU A 255 -8.08 13.31 -27.22
C GLU A 255 -9.33 12.43 -27.08
N PRO A 256 -10.52 12.88 -27.52
CA PRO A 256 -11.77 12.15 -27.31
C PRO A 256 -11.79 10.73 -27.89
N ALA A 257 -11.08 10.51 -29.01
CA ALA A 257 -10.98 9.18 -29.63
C ALA A 257 -10.20 8.19 -28.74
N GLU A 258 -9.10 8.63 -28.15
CA GLU A 258 -8.28 7.79 -27.26
C GLU A 258 -8.97 7.59 -25.91
N ILE A 259 -9.67 8.60 -25.37
CA ILE A 259 -10.48 8.42 -24.16
C ILE A 259 -11.60 7.39 -24.39
N ARG A 260 -12.31 7.46 -25.52
CA ARG A 260 -13.34 6.45 -25.87
C ARG A 260 -12.75 5.04 -25.96
N ARG A 261 -11.52 4.91 -26.45
CA ARG A 261 -10.79 3.63 -26.46
C ARG A 261 -10.54 3.14 -25.04
N VAL A 262 -10.04 4.00 -24.14
CA VAL A 262 -9.82 3.63 -22.73
C VAL A 262 -11.12 3.23 -22.05
N LEU A 263 -12.22 3.97 -22.25
CA LEU A 263 -13.53 3.65 -21.67
C LEU A 263 -14.05 2.29 -22.15
N ARG A 264 -13.94 1.99 -23.44
CA ARG A 264 -14.33 0.69 -23.99
C ARG A 264 -13.53 -0.45 -23.38
N GLU A 265 -12.21 -0.28 -23.27
CA GLU A 265 -11.33 -1.28 -22.65
C GLU A 265 -11.62 -1.44 -21.16
N ALA A 266 -11.92 -0.35 -20.45
CA ALA A 266 -12.30 -0.37 -19.04
C ALA A 266 -13.60 -1.17 -18.85
N GLN A 267 -14.63 -0.90 -19.65
CA GLN A 267 -15.89 -1.63 -19.60
C GLN A 267 -15.70 -3.13 -19.85
N GLN A 268 -14.90 -3.51 -20.85
CA GLN A 268 -14.58 -4.92 -21.13
C GLN A 268 -13.73 -5.59 -20.03
N GLY A 269 -13.05 -4.80 -19.20
CA GLY A 269 -12.24 -5.28 -18.08
C GLY A 269 -12.88 -5.01 -16.74
N GLU A 270 -14.21 -4.84 -16.69
CA GLU A 270 -14.98 -4.63 -15.45
C GLU A 270 -14.43 -3.47 -14.60
N TYR A 271 -13.92 -2.44 -15.27
CA TYR A 271 -13.32 -1.24 -14.68
C TYR A 271 -12.10 -1.50 -13.79
N ASP A 272 -11.35 -2.58 -14.04
CA ASP A 272 -10.03 -2.79 -13.41
C ASP A 272 -9.07 -1.64 -13.77
N LEU A 273 -8.66 -0.88 -12.76
CA LEU A 273 -7.79 0.30 -12.93
C LEU A 273 -6.40 -0.07 -13.44
N ARG A 274 -5.95 -1.32 -13.28
CA ARG A 274 -4.70 -1.82 -13.86
C ARG A 274 -4.82 -1.88 -15.38
N ARG A 275 -5.98 -2.30 -15.91
CA ARG A 275 -6.25 -2.27 -17.37
C ARG A 275 -6.30 -0.83 -17.86
N VAL A 276 -7.03 0.04 -17.15
CA VAL A 276 -7.10 1.48 -17.48
C VAL A 276 -5.70 2.10 -17.56
N LYS A 277 -4.86 1.90 -16.55
CA LYS A 277 -3.48 2.40 -16.53
C LYS A 277 -2.64 1.91 -17.71
N ARG A 278 -2.74 0.62 -18.07
CA ARG A 278 -2.03 0.04 -19.22
C ARG A 278 -2.47 0.66 -20.55
N VAL A 279 -3.78 0.86 -20.73
CA VAL A 279 -4.33 1.42 -21.97
C VAL A 279 -3.99 2.91 -22.09
N VAL A 280 -4.10 3.68 -21.01
CA VAL A 280 -3.67 5.10 -20.98
C VAL A 280 -2.19 5.21 -21.36
N HIS A 281 -1.33 4.37 -20.79
CA HIS A 281 0.09 4.33 -21.15
C HIS A 281 0.29 4.01 -22.64
N ALA A 282 -0.40 2.99 -23.17
CA ALA A 282 -0.31 2.62 -24.58
C ALA A 282 -0.76 3.77 -25.52
N CYS A 283 -1.87 4.44 -25.20
CA CYS A 283 -2.35 5.61 -25.94
C CYS A 283 -1.30 6.74 -25.95
N LYS A 284 -0.72 7.08 -24.79
CA LYS A 284 0.34 8.11 -24.70
C LYS A 284 1.55 7.77 -25.57
N ARG A 285 2.00 6.52 -25.56
CA ARG A 285 3.13 6.06 -26.41
C ARG A 285 2.83 6.17 -27.90
N ILE A 286 1.60 5.88 -28.32
CA ILE A 286 1.17 6.03 -29.72
C ILE A 286 1.16 7.51 -30.11
N LEU A 287 0.66 8.40 -29.25
CA LEU A 287 0.64 9.84 -29.50
C LEU A 287 2.06 10.43 -29.58
N GLU A 288 2.96 10.01 -28.68
CA GLU A 288 4.38 10.39 -28.74
C GLU A 288 5.01 9.96 -30.07
N ALA A 289 4.79 8.71 -30.51
CA ALA A 289 5.32 8.22 -31.77
C ALA A 289 4.75 8.95 -33.00
N ARG A 290 3.45 9.30 -32.98
CA ARG A 290 2.82 10.12 -34.04
C ARG A 290 3.45 11.51 -34.10
N ARG A 291 3.67 12.16 -32.96
CA ARG A 291 4.31 13.48 -32.88
C ARG A 291 5.75 13.45 -33.40
N MET A 292 6.52 12.42 -33.06
CA MET A 292 7.89 12.26 -33.56
C MET A 292 7.92 12.08 -35.08
N LYS A 293 7.01 11.28 -35.65
CA LYS A 293 6.91 11.09 -37.10
C LYS A 293 6.45 12.35 -37.84
N GLY A 294 5.47 13.08 -37.31
CA GLY A 294 4.98 14.34 -37.90
C GLY A 294 5.95 15.51 -37.76
N GLY A 295 6.90 15.46 -36.81
CA GLY A 295 7.95 16.47 -36.64
C GLY A 295 9.20 16.25 -37.49
N THR A 296 9.26 15.17 -38.31
CA THR A 296 10.38 14.91 -39.22
C THR A 296 10.12 15.41 -40.66
N GLU A 297 8.96 16.02 -40.91
CA GLU A 297 8.54 16.57 -42.21
C GLU A 297 8.58 18.12 -42.26
N GLN A 298 9.34 18.78 -41.38
CA GLN A 298 9.61 20.22 -41.43
C GLN A 298 11.11 20.52 -41.52
#